data_AF-A0A3D2YHK5-F1
#
_entry.id   AF-A0A3D2YHK5-F1
#
_cell.length_a   1.000
_cell.length_b   1.000
_cell.length_c   1.000
_cell.angle_alpha   90.00
_cell.angle_beta   90.00
_cell.angle_gamma   90.00
#
_symmetry.space_group_name_H-M   'P 1'
#
loop_
_entity.id
_entity.type
_entity.pdbx_description
1 polymer ?
#
loop_
_entity_poly.entity_id
_entity_poly.type
_entity_poly.pdbx_seq_one_letter_code
_entity_poly.pdbx_strand_id
1 'polypeptide(L)'
;MKLEERPGGFALYKEKTEVGCCQLTRTAAGADVACLTIVPEWRRKGYGSYLLKEILRRFGGYDRETATVFTAPLPAVPGEKAFWSKFGFQEEAGRLCRRRTPDLTAVKFVQDFLAARLQNPQLLVDATCGNGGDTAFLCRLAGGTGRVLGFDIQPEAIASTRRNLAANGLSAELYCGSHADLLQYVQPGTADAV
;
A
#
# COMPACT_ATOMS: atom_id res chain seq x y z
N MET A 1 -17.75 -5.19 -22.40
CA MET A 1 -16.92 -4.00 -22.69
C MET A 1 -15.49 -4.47 -22.88
N LYS A 2 -14.76 -3.88 -23.83
CA LYS A 2 -13.34 -4.18 -24.04
C LYS A 2 -12.56 -2.88 -23.88
N LEU A 3 -11.50 -2.90 -23.08
CA LEU A 3 -10.56 -1.79 -22.94
C LEU A 3 -9.26 -2.17 -23.64
N GLU A 4 -8.89 -1.41 -24.67
CA GLU A 4 -7.65 -1.60 -25.41
C GLU A 4 -6.67 -0.49 -25.07
N GLU A 5 -5.42 -0.88 -24.89
CA GLU A 5 -4.32 0.07 -24.70
C GLU A 5 -3.82 0.58 -26.05
N ARG A 6 -3.49 1.87 -26.10
CA ARG A 6 -2.98 2.57 -27.27
C ARG A 6 -1.81 3.46 -26.84
N PRO A 7 -0.96 3.91 -27.77
CA PRO A 7 0.08 4.89 -27.44
C PRO A 7 -0.52 6.10 -26.71
N GLY A 8 -0.08 6.34 -25.47
CA GLY A 8 -0.53 7.46 -24.64
C GLY A 8 -1.93 7.34 -24.03
N GLY A 9 -2.58 6.16 -24.06
CA GLY A 9 -3.92 6.05 -23.50
C GLY A 9 -4.66 4.74 -23.72
N PHE A 10 -5.99 4.81 -23.63
CA PHE A 10 -6.89 3.67 -23.71
C PHE A 10 -8.13 4.01 -24.53
N ALA A 11 -8.64 3.01 -25.24
CA ALA A 11 -9.91 3.08 -25.95
C ALA A 11 -10.89 2.03 -25.41
N LEU A 12 -12.12 2.47 -25.20
CA LEU A 12 -13.21 1.65 -24.70
C LEU A 12 -14.13 1.26 -25.85
N TYR A 13 -14.38 -0.04 -26.00
CA TYR A 13 -15.25 -0.58 -27.03
C TYR A 13 -16.46 -1.31 -26.47
N LYS A 14 -17.57 -1.19 -27.19
CA LYS A 14 -18.76 -2.03 -27.06
C LYS A 14 -19.11 -2.59 -28.43
N GLU A 15 -19.27 -3.91 -28.55
CA GLU A 15 -19.72 -4.57 -29.80
C GLU A 15 -18.91 -4.14 -31.04
N LYS A 16 -17.58 -3.99 -30.87
CA LYS A 16 -16.60 -3.52 -31.88
C LYS A 16 -16.64 -2.03 -32.23
N THR A 17 -17.57 -1.27 -31.68
CA THR A 17 -17.61 0.19 -31.81
C THR A 17 -16.81 0.84 -30.68
N GLU A 18 -15.95 1.79 -31.00
CA GLU A 18 -15.28 2.63 -30.01
C GLU A 18 -16.30 3.60 -29.40
N VAL A 19 -16.51 3.52 -28.09
CA VAL A 19 -17.50 4.31 -27.36
C VAL A 19 -16.89 5.39 -26.48
N GLY A 20 -15.56 5.40 -26.33
CA GLY A 20 -14.85 6.42 -25.58
C GLY A 20 -13.35 6.17 -25.52
N CYS A 21 -12.61 7.19 -25.07
CA CYS A 21 -11.17 7.13 -24.96
C CYS A 21 -10.67 7.91 -23.74
N CYS A 22 -9.47 7.56 -23.28
CA CYS A 22 -8.75 8.27 -22.22
C CYS A 22 -7.30 8.44 -22.66
N GLN A 23 -6.79 9.67 -22.65
CA GLN A 23 -5.35 9.93 -22.82
C GLN A 23 -4.75 10.29 -21.48
N LEU A 24 -3.57 9.76 -21.19
CA LEU A 24 -2.89 9.98 -19.92
C LEU A 24 -1.38 9.80 -20.04
N THR A 25 -0.67 10.36 -19.08
CA THR A 25 0.75 10.09 -18.83
C THR A 25 0.90 9.39 -17.49
N ARG A 26 1.67 8.30 -17.44
CA ARG A 26 2.01 7.65 -16.17
C ARG A 26 2.90 8.57 -15.36
N THR A 27 2.62 8.69 -14.06
CA THR A 27 3.46 9.42 -13.10
C THR A 27 4.04 8.43 -12.08
N ALA A 28 4.97 8.89 -11.25
CA ALA A 28 5.56 8.05 -10.19
C ALA A 28 4.51 7.54 -9.19
N ALA A 29 3.45 8.32 -8.93
CA ALA A 29 2.42 8.02 -7.94
C ALA A 29 1.03 7.71 -8.56
N GLY A 30 0.93 7.49 -9.89
CA GLY A 30 -0.34 7.26 -10.55
C GLY A 30 -0.34 7.67 -12.01
N ALA A 31 -1.24 8.59 -12.37
CA ALA A 31 -1.36 9.10 -13.74
C ALA A 31 -1.91 10.53 -13.81
N ASP A 32 -1.45 11.29 -14.81
CA ASP A 32 -2.05 12.55 -15.23
C ASP A 32 -2.97 12.29 -16.43
N VAL A 33 -4.27 12.43 -16.22
CA VAL A 33 -5.28 12.26 -17.27
C VAL A 33 -5.37 13.54 -18.09
N ALA A 34 -4.93 13.47 -19.34
CA ALA A 34 -5.01 14.60 -20.27
C ALA A 34 -6.43 14.78 -20.80
N CYS A 35 -7.14 13.69 -21.12
CA CYS A 35 -8.54 13.74 -21.50
C CYS A 35 -9.27 12.42 -21.18
N LEU A 36 -10.57 12.51 -20.94
CA LEU A 36 -11.47 11.37 -20.84
C LEU A 36 -12.77 11.72 -21.54
N THR A 37 -13.09 11.01 -22.62
CA THR A 37 -14.26 11.32 -23.44
C THR A 37 -15.09 10.07 -23.72
N ILE A 38 -16.41 10.29 -23.82
CA ILE A 38 -17.39 9.27 -24.24
C ILE A 38 -18.12 9.83 -25.45
N VAL A 39 -18.27 9.01 -26.48
CA VAL A 39 -19.00 9.35 -27.71
C VAL A 39 -20.43 9.77 -27.33
N PRO A 40 -20.97 10.89 -27.85
CA PRO A 40 -22.23 11.50 -27.38
C PRO A 40 -23.41 10.54 -27.21
N GLU A 41 -23.67 9.68 -28.20
CA GLU A 41 -24.76 8.68 -28.20
C GLU A 41 -24.63 7.58 -27.13
N TRP A 42 -23.43 7.43 -26.57
CA TRP A 42 -23.09 6.49 -25.50
C TRP A 42 -23.02 7.17 -24.12
N ARG A 43 -23.22 8.49 -24.03
CA ARG A 43 -23.19 9.20 -22.74
C ARG A 43 -24.38 8.82 -21.85
N ARG A 44 -24.23 9.09 -20.55
CA ARG A 44 -25.25 8.82 -19.50
C ARG A 44 -25.63 7.34 -19.32
N LYS A 45 -24.88 6.41 -19.93
CA LYS A 45 -25.05 4.95 -19.79
C LYS A 45 -24.01 4.28 -18.88
N GLY A 46 -23.22 5.08 -18.15
CA GLY A 46 -22.21 4.59 -17.20
C GLY A 46 -20.82 4.30 -17.78
N TYR A 47 -20.62 4.41 -19.11
CA TYR A 47 -19.33 4.08 -19.73
C TYR A 47 -18.17 4.99 -19.28
N GLY A 48 -18.41 6.27 -19.02
CA GLY A 48 -17.38 7.15 -18.44
C GLY A 48 -16.95 6.72 -17.03
N SER A 49 -17.91 6.30 -16.21
CA SER A 49 -17.62 5.75 -14.88
C SER A 49 -16.84 4.44 -14.98
N TYR A 50 -17.20 3.57 -15.92
CA TYR A 50 -16.47 2.34 -16.17
C TYR A 50 -15.04 2.61 -16.61
N LEU A 51 -14.85 3.47 -17.62
CA LEU A 51 -13.53 3.84 -18.14
C LEU A 51 -12.63 4.39 -17.03
N LEU A 52 -13.09 5.40 -16.29
CA LEU A 52 -12.30 5.99 -15.21
C LEU A 52 -11.95 4.98 -14.11
N LYS A 53 -12.86 4.07 -13.74
CA LYS A 53 -12.56 3.01 -12.76
C LYS A 53 -11.46 2.08 -13.24
N GLU A 54 -11.50 1.67 -14.51
CA GLU A 54 -10.45 0.82 -15.07
C GLU A 54 -9.10 1.53 -15.10
N ILE A 55 -9.07 2.82 -15.46
CA ILE A 55 -7.85 3.64 -15.38
C ILE A 55 -7.34 3.71 -13.94
N LEU A 56 -8.19 4.10 -12.98
CA LEU A 56 -7.79 4.14 -11.57
C LEU A 56 -7.23 2.79 -11.12
N ARG A 57 -7.87 1.67 -11.47
CA ARG A 57 -7.38 0.33 -11.09
C ARG A 57 -6.02 -0.01 -11.70
N ARG A 58 -5.80 0.25 -12.99
CA ARG A 58 -4.53 -0.07 -13.68
C ARG A 58 -3.33 0.73 -13.17
N PHE A 59 -3.58 1.88 -12.56
CA PHE A 59 -2.54 2.79 -12.06
C PHE A 59 -2.54 2.89 -10.53
N GLY A 60 -3.04 1.86 -9.83
CA GLY A 60 -2.92 1.75 -8.36
C GLY A 60 -3.88 2.62 -7.56
N GLY A 61 -4.88 3.25 -8.18
CA GLY A 61 -5.83 4.16 -7.51
C GLY A 61 -6.69 3.54 -6.41
N TYR A 62 -6.63 2.21 -6.25
CA TYR A 62 -7.26 1.44 -5.18
C TYR A 62 -6.28 0.60 -4.36
N ASP A 63 -4.97 0.80 -4.56
CA ASP A 63 -3.91 0.11 -3.81
C ASP A 63 -4.00 0.43 -2.31
N ARG A 64 -3.90 -0.59 -1.46
CA ARG A 64 -4.09 -0.46 -0.01
C ARG A 64 -2.83 -0.01 0.72
N GLU A 65 -1.67 -0.13 0.11
CA GLU A 65 -0.37 0.08 0.73
C GLU A 65 0.37 1.28 0.13
N THR A 66 0.11 1.59 -1.13
CA THR A 66 0.81 2.66 -1.86
C THR A 66 -0.07 3.90 -2.01
N ALA A 67 0.47 5.06 -1.64
CA ALA A 67 -0.18 6.33 -1.90
C ALA A 67 -0.29 6.60 -3.40
N THR A 68 -1.44 7.09 -3.84
CA THR A 68 -1.64 7.45 -5.26
C THR A 68 -2.17 8.85 -5.45
N VAL A 69 -1.75 9.45 -6.56
CA VAL A 69 -2.15 10.77 -7.01
C VAL A 69 -2.55 10.68 -8.48
N PHE A 70 -3.77 11.10 -8.76
CA PHE A 70 -4.26 11.27 -10.12
C PHE A 70 -4.62 12.73 -10.35
N THR A 71 -4.25 13.25 -11.51
CA THR A 71 -4.59 14.62 -11.91
C THR A 71 -5.38 14.62 -13.21
N ALA A 72 -6.19 15.66 -13.42
CA ALA A 72 -6.94 15.89 -14.64
C ALA A 72 -7.14 17.41 -14.86
N PRO A 73 -7.39 17.86 -16.10
CA PRO A 73 -7.78 19.26 -16.34
C PRO A 73 -9.11 19.58 -15.63
N LEU A 74 -9.34 20.88 -15.38
CA LEU A 74 -10.63 21.33 -14.88
C LEU A 74 -11.73 21.03 -15.92
N PRO A 75 -12.94 20.63 -15.48
CA PRO A 75 -14.01 20.37 -16.41
C PRO A 75 -14.45 21.67 -17.11
N ALA A 76 -14.58 21.64 -18.43
CA ALA A 76 -15.05 22.79 -19.20
C ALA A 76 -16.56 23.03 -19.01
N VAL A 77 -17.31 22.00 -18.63
CA VAL A 77 -18.76 22.04 -18.46
C VAL A 77 -19.11 21.81 -16.98
N PRO A 78 -19.94 22.66 -16.34
CA PRO A 78 -20.27 22.52 -14.92
C PRO A 78 -20.81 21.13 -14.50
N GLY A 79 -21.55 20.46 -15.40
CA GLY A 79 -22.11 19.12 -15.15
C GLY A 79 -21.07 18.00 -15.01
N GLU A 80 -19.83 18.22 -15.44
CA GLU A 80 -18.75 17.24 -15.34
C GLU A 80 -18.08 17.24 -13.96
N LYS A 81 -18.15 18.35 -13.21
CA LYS A 81 -17.55 18.43 -11.85
C LYS A 81 -18.12 17.34 -10.92
N ALA A 82 -19.43 17.13 -10.96
CA ALA A 82 -20.10 16.07 -10.19
C ALA A 82 -19.63 14.66 -10.58
N PHE A 83 -19.30 14.42 -11.86
CA PHE A 83 -18.74 13.15 -12.31
C PHE A 83 -17.37 12.90 -11.66
N TRP A 84 -16.47 13.89 -11.68
CA TRP A 84 -15.13 13.75 -11.11
C TRP A 84 -15.16 13.63 -9.58
N SER A 85 -15.97 14.44 -8.89
CA SER A 85 -16.11 14.37 -7.43
C SER A 85 -16.63 13.03 -6.94
N LYS A 86 -17.49 12.34 -7.71
CA LYS A 86 -17.92 10.96 -7.41
C LYS A 86 -16.73 9.97 -7.29
N PHE A 87 -15.61 10.25 -7.96
CA PHE A 87 -14.41 9.42 -7.91
C PHE A 87 -13.35 9.95 -6.93
N GLY A 88 -13.66 10.97 -6.15
CA GLY A 88 -12.76 11.57 -5.16
C GLY A 88 -11.79 12.59 -5.75
N PHE A 89 -12.04 13.10 -6.96
CA PHE A 89 -11.29 14.23 -7.50
C PHE A 89 -11.84 15.54 -6.92
N GLN A 90 -10.93 16.40 -6.47
CA GLN A 90 -11.17 17.73 -5.94
C GLN A 90 -10.32 18.75 -6.69
N GLU A 91 -10.71 20.01 -6.65
CA GLU A 91 -9.97 21.08 -7.31
C GLU A 91 -8.81 21.52 -6.41
N GLU A 92 -7.59 21.41 -6.93
CA GLU A 92 -6.34 21.81 -6.26
C GLU A 92 -5.46 22.55 -7.28
N ALA A 93 -5.03 23.78 -6.95
CA ALA A 93 -4.09 24.57 -7.77
C ALA A 93 -4.47 24.65 -9.27
N GLY A 94 -5.75 24.86 -9.59
CA GLY A 94 -6.23 25.01 -10.96
C GLY A 94 -6.32 23.71 -11.77
N ARG A 95 -6.26 22.54 -11.11
CA ARG A 95 -6.48 21.22 -11.72
C ARG A 95 -7.41 20.38 -10.85
N LEU A 96 -7.92 19.30 -11.40
CA LEU A 96 -8.51 18.23 -10.60
C LEU A 96 -7.40 17.34 -10.07
N CYS A 97 -7.50 16.97 -8.79
CA CYS A 97 -6.58 16.11 -8.08
C CYS A 97 -7.36 15.10 -7.26
N ARG A 98 -6.98 13.83 -7.35
CA ARG A 98 -7.44 12.75 -6.47
C ARG A 98 -6.23 12.17 -5.78
N ARG A 99 -6.14 12.39 -4.47
CA ARG A 99 -5.14 11.77 -3.59
C ARG A 99 -5.79 10.65 -2.82
N ARG A 100 -5.11 9.51 -2.77
CA ARG A 100 -5.45 8.44 -1.84
C ARG A 100 -4.22 8.11 -1.03
N THR A 101 -4.28 8.43 0.26
CA THR A 101 -3.34 7.90 1.24
C THR A 101 -3.78 6.47 1.57
N PRO A 102 -2.86 5.49 1.60
CA PRO A 102 -3.18 4.13 1.99
C PRO A 102 -3.71 4.13 3.44
N ASP A 103 -4.69 3.28 3.69
CA ASP A 103 -5.17 3.01 5.04
C ASP A 103 -4.25 1.95 5.63
N LEU A 104 -3.09 2.40 6.12
CA LEU A 104 -2.09 1.51 6.70
C LEU A 104 -2.69 0.89 7.96
N THR A 105 -2.55 -0.42 8.10
CA THR A 105 -2.84 -1.07 9.38
C THR A 105 -1.93 -0.48 10.47
N ALA A 106 -2.38 -0.47 11.72
CA ALA A 106 -1.56 -0.02 12.85
C ALA A 106 -0.19 -0.73 12.87
N VAL A 107 -0.18 -2.03 12.56
CA VAL A 107 1.04 -2.84 12.42
C VAL A 107 1.97 -2.27 11.36
N LYS A 108 1.48 -2.03 10.13
CA LYS A 108 2.32 -1.53 9.04
C LYS A 108 2.84 -0.12 9.34
N PHE A 109 2.01 0.74 9.93
CA PHE A 109 2.43 2.08 10.35
C PHE A 109 3.58 2.02 11.36
N VAL A 110 3.49 1.16 12.39
CA VAL A 110 4.56 0.99 13.39
C VAL A 110 5.82 0.39 12.76
N GLN A 111 5.67 -0.60 11.88
CA GLN A 111 6.81 -1.20 11.16
C GLN A 111 7.55 -0.16 10.30
N ASP A 112 6.83 0.67 9.55
CA ASP A 112 7.44 1.74 8.75
C ASP A 112 8.09 2.81 9.65
N PHE A 113 7.48 3.13 10.80
CA PHE A 113 8.05 4.05 11.79
C PHE A 113 9.36 3.55 12.38
N LEU A 114 9.43 2.27 12.75
CA LEU A 114 10.63 1.61 13.27
C LEU A 114 11.72 1.56 12.22
N ALA A 115 11.40 1.10 11.00
CA ALA A 115 12.36 0.98 9.91
C ALA A 115 12.99 2.33 9.50
N ALA A 116 12.24 3.43 9.64
CA ALA A 116 12.76 4.76 9.34
C ALA A 116 13.72 5.32 10.41
N ARG A 117 13.70 4.80 11.64
CA ARG A 117 14.44 5.35 12.79
C ARG A 117 15.56 4.45 13.30
N LEU A 118 15.39 3.14 13.21
CA LEU A 118 16.38 2.16 13.64
C LEU A 118 17.31 1.84 12.47
N GLN A 119 18.42 2.56 12.38
CA GLN A 119 19.47 2.29 11.39
C GLN A 119 20.51 1.33 11.96
N ASN A 120 20.59 0.12 11.40
CA ASN A 120 21.50 -0.95 11.83
C ASN A 120 21.33 -1.37 13.32
N PRO A 121 20.11 -1.70 13.76
CA PRO A 121 19.89 -2.10 15.15
C PRO A 121 20.68 -3.37 15.48
N GLN A 122 21.22 -3.41 16.69
CA GLN A 122 22.03 -4.50 17.22
C GLN A 122 21.21 -5.53 17.99
N LEU A 123 20.17 -5.08 18.71
CA LEU A 123 19.33 -5.95 19.52
C LEU A 123 17.87 -5.46 19.52
N LEU A 124 16.99 -6.27 18.93
CA LEU A 124 15.54 -6.04 18.93
C LEU A 124 14.84 -7.12 19.75
N VAL A 125 13.74 -6.75 20.39
CA VAL A 125 12.97 -7.65 21.25
C VAL A 125 11.50 -7.66 20.83
N ASP A 126 10.98 -8.87 20.58
CA ASP A 126 9.56 -9.16 20.48
C ASP A 126 9.10 -9.79 21.80
N ALA A 127 8.31 -9.04 22.57
CA ALA A 127 7.86 -9.47 23.90
C ALA A 127 6.65 -10.42 23.86
N THR A 128 6.01 -10.60 22.69
CA THR A 128 4.82 -11.45 22.49
C THR A 128 4.78 -11.97 21.05
N CYS A 129 5.60 -12.96 20.72
CA CYS A 129 5.83 -13.35 19.32
C CYS A 129 4.60 -13.90 18.60
N GLY A 130 3.69 -14.59 19.29
CA GLY A 130 2.46 -15.13 18.69
C GLY A 130 2.73 -15.98 17.45
N ASN A 131 2.32 -15.50 16.27
CA ASN A 131 2.52 -16.18 14.98
C ASN A 131 3.84 -15.82 14.27
N GLY A 132 4.68 -14.97 14.88
CA GLY A 132 6.01 -14.60 14.39
C GLY A 132 6.02 -13.56 13.26
N GLY A 133 4.91 -12.86 13.03
CA GLY A 133 4.85 -11.81 12.00
C GLY A 133 5.77 -10.63 12.32
N ASP A 134 5.65 -10.09 13.53
CA ASP A 134 6.49 -8.99 14.00
C ASP A 134 7.93 -9.44 14.27
N THR A 135 8.13 -10.63 14.84
CA THR A 135 9.47 -11.23 14.96
C THR A 135 10.18 -11.33 13.59
N ALA A 136 9.48 -11.78 12.54
CA ALA A 136 10.05 -11.86 11.19
C ALA A 136 10.36 -10.47 10.61
N PHE A 137 9.52 -9.46 10.88
CA PHE A 137 9.82 -8.08 10.52
C PHE A 137 11.09 -7.58 11.22
N LEU A 138 11.21 -7.79 12.54
CA LEU A 138 12.39 -7.38 13.32
C LEU A 138 13.65 -8.10 12.83
N CYS A 139 13.59 -9.38 12.48
CA CYS A 139 14.74 -10.11 11.90
C CYS A 139 15.22 -9.48 10.58
N ARG A 140 14.30 -9.06 9.71
CA ARG A 140 14.65 -8.37 8.46
C ARG A 140 15.25 -6.99 8.73
N LEU A 141 14.73 -6.28 9.74
CA LEU A 141 15.22 -4.96 10.13
C LEU A 141 16.62 -5.01 10.76
N ALA A 142 16.89 -6.01 11.61
CA ALA A 142 18.19 -6.26 12.23
C ALA A 142 19.27 -6.68 11.22
N GLY A 143 18.87 -7.27 10.09
CA GLY A 143 19.80 -7.76 9.08
C GLY A 143 20.66 -8.91 9.61
N GLY A 144 21.84 -9.11 9.01
CA GLY A 144 22.73 -10.23 9.35
C GLY A 144 23.60 -10.02 10.59
N THR A 145 23.69 -8.80 11.13
CA THR A 145 24.56 -8.46 12.27
C THR A 145 23.80 -8.22 13.56
N GLY A 146 22.53 -7.82 13.48
CA GLY A 146 21.67 -7.62 14.64
C GLY A 146 21.07 -8.93 15.15
N ARG A 147 20.73 -8.95 16.43
CA ARG A 147 20.07 -10.07 17.10
C ARG A 147 18.60 -9.75 17.35
N VAL A 148 17.76 -10.77 17.29
CA VAL A 148 16.35 -10.67 17.63
C VAL A 148 16.02 -11.72 18.68
N LEU A 149 15.46 -11.25 19.79
CA LEU A 149 14.98 -12.11 20.87
C LEU A 149 13.45 -12.07 20.87
N GLY A 150 12.85 -13.24 20.94
CA GLY A 150 11.40 -13.40 20.94
C GLY A 150 10.91 -14.15 22.17
N PHE A 151 9.90 -13.62 22.84
CA PHE A 151 9.30 -14.18 24.04
C PHE A 151 7.82 -14.46 23.83
N ASP A 152 7.36 -15.59 24.34
CA ASP A 152 5.93 -15.86 24.49
C ASP A 152 5.72 -16.90 25.60
N ILE A 153 4.68 -16.73 26.41
CA ILE A 153 4.36 -17.68 27.49
C ILE A 153 3.79 -18.99 26.93
N GLN A 154 3.25 -18.96 25.71
CA GLN A 154 2.61 -20.11 25.08
C GLN A 154 3.62 -20.89 24.23
N PRO A 155 3.88 -22.18 24.53
CA PRO A 155 4.75 -23.02 23.71
C PRO A 155 4.31 -23.09 22.24
N GLU A 156 3.01 -23.03 21.98
CA GLU A 156 2.42 -23.05 20.64
C GLU A 156 2.79 -21.79 19.84
N ALA A 157 2.86 -20.63 20.48
CA ALA A 157 3.29 -19.39 19.85
C ALA A 157 4.78 -19.44 19.47
N ILE A 158 5.62 -20.00 20.36
CA ILE A 158 7.04 -20.25 20.04
C ILE A 158 7.18 -21.20 18.86
N ALA A 159 6.41 -22.29 18.83
CA ALA A 159 6.41 -23.23 17.71
C ALA A 159 5.88 -22.60 16.40
N SER A 160 4.85 -21.75 16.48
CA SER A 160 4.30 -21.00 15.35
C SER A 160 5.33 -20.02 14.78
N THR A 161 5.93 -19.22 15.64
CA THR A 161 6.99 -18.26 15.31
C THR A 161 8.18 -18.95 14.67
N ARG A 162 8.68 -20.05 15.25
CA ARG A 162 9.80 -20.81 14.69
C ARG A 162 9.52 -21.33 13.28
N ARG A 163 8.31 -21.84 13.04
CA ARG A 163 7.90 -22.30 11.69
C ARG A 163 7.84 -21.15 10.70
N ASN A 164 7.28 -20.01 11.08
CA ASN A 164 7.20 -18.83 10.24
C ASN A 164 8.60 -18.31 9.86
N LEU A 165 9.50 -18.16 10.84
CA LEU A 165 10.88 -17.73 10.61
C LEU A 165 11.61 -18.69 9.65
N ALA A 166 11.53 -20.00 9.91
CA ALA A 166 12.16 -21.00 9.05
C ALA A 166 11.64 -20.95 7.60
N ALA A 167 10.32 -20.77 7.41
CA ALA A 167 9.72 -20.64 6.08
C ALA A 167 10.20 -19.39 5.31
N ASN A 168 10.69 -18.37 6.02
CA ASN A 168 11.23 -17.14 5.45
C ASN A 168 12.77 -17.10 5.41
N GLY A 169 13.45 -18.18 5.82
CA GLY A 169 14.91 -18.21 5.91
C GLY A 169 15.48 -17.29 7.00
N LEU A 170 14.70 -17.01 8.04
CA LEU A 170 15.06 -16.14 9.16
C LEU A 170 15.29 -16.97 10.43
N SER A 171 16.02 -16.41 11.38
CA SER A 171 16.23 -16.99 12.70
C SER A 171 16.19 -15.91 13.79
N ALA A 172 15.77 -16.32 14.98
CA ALA A 172 15.73 -15.50 16.19
C ALA A 172 15.97 -16.40 17.42
N GLU A 173 16.41 -15.80 18.52
CA GLU A 173 16.51 -16.47 19.82
C GLU A 173 15.11 -16.47 20.47
N LEU A 174 14.49 -17.66 20.58
CA LEU A 174 13.11 -17.78 21.05
C LEU A 174 13.05 -18.43 22.44
N TYR A 175 12.39 -17.75 23.37
CA TYR A 175 12.23 -18.19 24.76
C TYR A 175 10.75 -18.40 25.09
N CYS A 176 10.41 -19.62 25.51
CA CYS A 176 9.10 -19.91 26.05
C CYS A 176 9.05 -19.43 27.50
N GLY A 177 8.48 -18.25 27.74
CA GLY A 177 8.50 -17.59 29.03
C GLY A 177 7.83 -16.22 28.98
N SER A 178 7.65 -15.62 30.16
CA SER A 178 7.09 -14.27 30.25
C SER A 178 8.14 -13.24 29.87
N HIS A 179 7.74 -12.18 29.18
CA HIS A 179 8.59 -11.00 28.96
C HIS A 179 8.93 -10.27 30.28
N ALA A 180 8.29 -10.62 31.40
CA ALA A 180 8.72 -10.18 32.73
C ALA A 180 10.14 -10.66 33.08
N ASP A 181 10.60 -11.76 32.48
CA ASP A 181 11.94 -12.33 32.67
C ASP A 181 12.99 -11.76 31.70
N LEU A 182 12.64 -10.74 30.91
CA LEU A 182 13.49 -10.18 29.86
C LEU A 182 14.87 -9.75 30.37
N LEU A 183 14.97 -9.26 31.61
CA LEU A 183 16.25 -8.83 32.22
C LEU A 183 17.22 -9.98 32.49
N GLN A 184 16.78 -11.24 32.40
CA GLN A 184 17.67 -12.40 32.45
C GLN A 184 18.46 -12.58 31.14
N TYR A 185 17.96 -12.01 30.04
CA TYR A 185 18.49 -12.18 28.69
C TYR A 185 19.02 -10.89 28.06
N VAL A 186 18.48 -9.74 28.48
CA VAL A 186 18.78 -8.42 27.92
C VAL A 186 19.31 -7.51 29.02
N GLN A 187 20.49 -6.92 28.79
CA GLN A 187 21.07 -5.94 29.71
C GLN A 187 20.39 -4.58 29.54
N PRO A 188 20.13 -3.83 30.63
CA PRO A 188 19.61 -2.47 30.53
C PRO A 188 20.48 -1.59 29.62
N GLY A 189 19.84 -0.89 28.69
CA GLY A 189 20.52 0.01 27.74
C GLY A 189 21.14 -0.65 26.50
N THR A 190 20.95 -1.97 26.30
CA THR A 190 21.49 -2.66 25.12
C THR A 190 20.47 -2.94 24.03
N ALA A 191 19.16 -2.84 24.32
CA ALA A 191 18.12 -2.99 23.30
C ALA A 191 17.90 -1.67 22.55
N ASP A 192 17.81 -1.75 21.23
CA ASP A 192 17.51 -0.60 20.37
C ASP A 192 16.01 -0.25 20.44
N ALA A 193 15.69 1.03 20.60
CA ALA A 193 14.32 1.54 20.74
C ALA A 193 14.17 2.92 20.09
N VAL A 194 12.92 3.36 19.91
CA VAL A 194 12.51 4.63 19.27
C VAL A 194 11.70 5.52 20.19
#